data_AF-A0A7X7GSG8-F1
#
_entry.id   AF-A0A7X7GSG8-F1
#
_cell.length_a   1.000
_cell.length_b   1.000
_cell.length_c   1.000
_cell.angle_alpha   90.00
_cell.angle_beta   90.00
_cell.angle_gamma   90.00
#
_symmetry.space_group_name_H-M   'P 1'
#
loop_
_entity.id
_entity.type
_entity.pdbx_description
1 polymer ?
#
loop_
_entity_poly.entity_id
_entity_poly.type
_entity_poly.pdbx_seq_one_letter_code
_entity_poly.pdbx_strand_id
1 'polypeptide(L)'
;MKRRAFLSLPTLSAGSLAAAALPAWPMTAWADAAAPKKPADRFASEELEAHDLQVPGRASLARRALVLAPRHLKAGTRPRALVLLHGLGETGNEALGIRAWAELYGLISAYERLRRPPLERILPRARYATDERLEELNRSLAARPFEGLLLICPVTPNPYKPGPAARTLDAYTEWLFDSLLPTVRERVGPFSALGIDGCSLGGYAALEVFLRRPTAFATLGSVQGAFGEPRAERYATLLAEALEGKKPVPIHIETSSEDPYRKANELLARRLKDRGVEATLRVPPGPHNQPWLREIGTLEMLLWHDRHLRAS
;
A
#
# COMPACT_ATOMS: atom_id res chain seq x y z
N MET A 1 -34.71 -59.28 5.32
CA MET A 1 -33.33 -58.92 4.88
C MET A 1 -33.36 -58.84 3.36
N LYS A 2 -32.96 -57.79 2.63
CA LYS A 2 -32.04 -56.67 2.87
C LYS A 2 -32.61 -55.40 2.21
N ARG A 3 -32.49 -54.26 2.90
CA ARG A 3 -32.86 -52.91 2.44
C ARG A 3 -31.81 -52.39 1.44
N ARG A 4 -32.25 -51.77 0.35
CA ARG A 4 -31.39 -50.99 -0.55
C ARG A 4 -31.06 -49.66 0.13
N ALA A 5 -29.76 -49.39 0.30
CA ALA A 5 -29.24 -48.17 0.90
C ALA A 5 -29.24 -47.03 -0.12
N PHE A 6 -29.85 -45.90 0.26
CA PHE A 6 -29.62 -44.60 -0.37
C PHE A 6 -28.23 -44.11 0.04
N LEU A 7 -27.36 -43.88 -0.93
CA LEU A 7 -26.10 -43.15 -0.74
C LEU A 7 -26.42 -41.65 -0.78
N SER A 8 -26.38 -41.02 0.40
CA SER A 8 -26.45 -39.57 0.55
C SER A 8 -25.13 -38.92 0.13
N LEU A 9 -25.23 -37.91 -0.73
CA LEU A 9 -24.14 -36.97 -1.03
C LEU A 9 -23.67 -36.27 0.26
N PRO A 10 -22.35 -36.08 0.47
CA PRO A 10 -21.88 -35.32 1.61
C PRO A 10 -22.15 -33.83 1.37
N THR A 11 -22.88 -33.23 2.31
CA THR A 11 -23.03 -31.79 2.44
C THR A 11 -21.67 -31.16 2.76
N LEU A 12 -21.25 -30.19 1.94
CA LEU A 12 -20.11 -29.32 2.23
C LEU A 12 -20.46 -28.48 3.45
N SER A 13 -19.99 -28.93 4.61
CA SER A 13 -19.95 -28.17 5.85
C SER A 13 -19.12 -26.90 5.64
N ALA A 14 -19.72 -25.75 5.90
CA ALA A 14 -19.04 -24.45 5.94
C ALA A 14 -18.01 -24.49 7.09
N GLY A 15 -16.75 -24.75 6.73
CA GLY A 15 -15.62 -24.73 7.64
C GLY A 15 -15.44 -23.34 8.24
N SER A 16 -15.61 -23.26 9.56
CA SER A 16 -15.31 -22.09 10.39
C SER A 16 -13.89 -21.58 10.10
N LEU A 17 -13.80 -20.36 9.55
CA LEU A 17 -12.54 -19.63 9.39
C LEU A 17 -12.05 -19.21 10.78
N ALA A 18 -11.22 -20.07 11.39
CA ALA A 18 -10.43 -19.67 12.54
C ALA A 18 -9.54 -18.49 12.12
N ALA A 19 -9.78 -17.32 12.72
CA ALA A 19 -8.90 -16.18 12.61
C ALA A 19 -7.52 -16.60 13.13
N ALA A 20 -6.58 -16.85 12.21
CA ALA A 20 -5.18 -16.97 12.59
C ALA A 20 -4.78 -15.65 13.27
N ALA A 21 -4.61 -15.71 14.59
CA ALA A 21 -4.15 -14.59 15.39
C ALA A 21 -2.80 -14.14 14.82
N LEU A 22 -2.69 -12.85 14.47
CA LEU A 22 -1.40 -12.25 14.20
C LEU A 22 -0.55 -12.43 15.47
N PRO A 23 0.70 -12.93 15.38
CA PRO A 23 1.56 -12.99 16.54
C PRO A 23 1.67 -11.58 17.13
N ALA A 24 1.42 -11.47 18.43
CA ALA A 24 1.54 -10.22 19.17
C ALA A 24 3.02 -9.81 19.21
N TRP A 25 3.49 -9.06 18.21
CA TRP A 25 4.74 -8.33 18.34
C TRP A 25 4.50 -7.12 19.25
N PRO A 26 5.45 -6.79 20.13
CA PRO A 26 5.32 -5.62 20.95
C PRO A 26 5.41 -4.41 20.02
N MET A 27 4.39 -3.54 20.09
CA MET A 27 4.33 -2.25 19.38
C MET A 27 5.54 -1.33 19.66
N THR A 28 6.45 -1.72 20.56
CA THR A 28 7.63 -0.96 20.96
C THR A 28 8.65 -0.77 19.84
N ALA A 29 8.74 -1.69 18.86
CA ALA A 29 9.66 -1.55 17.72
C ALA A 29 9.26 -0.47 16.70
N TRP A 30 8.06 0.12 16.84
CA TRP A 30 7.57 1.22 15.98
C TRP A 30 7.92 2.61 16.54
N ALA A 31 8.43 2.71 17.77
CA ALA A 31 8.54 3.99 18.48
C ALA A 31 9.91 4.69 18.38
N ASP A 32 10.98 4.03 17.92
CA ASP A 32 12.32 4.61 17.98
C ASP A 32 12.77 5.22 16.64
N ALA A 33 12.19 6.38 16.33
CA ALA A 33 12.88 7.48 15.65
C ALA A 33 11.99 8.74 15.74
N ALA A 34 12.09 9.42 16.89
CA ALA A 34 11.58 10.76 17.20
C ALA A 34 10.52 11.28 16.22
N ALA A 35 9.28 10.82 16.37
CA ALA A 35 8.15 11.54 15.80
C ALA A 35 8.17 12.98 16.36
N PRO A 36 7.91 14.01 15.53
CA PRO A 36 7.91 15.39 16.02
C PRO A 36 6.91 15.52 17.17
N LYS A 37 7.36 16.09 18.31
CA LYS A 37 6.57 16.24 19.55
C LYS A 37 5.28 17.06 19.37
N LYS A 38 5.14 17.75 18.23
CA LYS A 38 3.94 18.45 17.79
C LYS A 38 3.81 18.30 16.27
N PRO A 39 2.68 17.84 15.73
CA PRO A 39 2.43 17.88 14.29
C PRO A 39 2.54 19.32 13.79
N ALA A 40 3.19 19.53 12.66
CA ALA A 40 3.22 20.87 12.05
C ALA A 40 1.80 21.26 11.59
N ASP A 41 1.43 22.53 11.79
CA ASP A 41 0.12 23.07 11.39
C ASP A 41 -0.11 22.98 9.86
N ARG A 42 0.97 22.88 9.08
CA ARG A 42 0.97 22.59 7.63
C ARG A 42 2.10 21.64 7.27
N PHE A 43 1.85 20.78 6.28
CA PHE A 43 2.93 20.04 5.61
C PHE A 43 3.73 21.05 4.78
N ALA A 44 4.99 21.28 5.16
CA ALA A 44 5.90 22.07 4.35
C ALA A 44 6.51 21.15 3.28
N SER A 45 6.23 21.45 2.01
CA SER A 45 6.90 20.86 0.86
C SER A 45 6.92 21.85 -0.28
N GLU A 46 8.05 21.96 -0.96
CA GLU A 46 8.19 22.77 -2.18
C GLU A 46 7.61 22.06 -3.40
N GLU A 47 7.52 20.72 -3.37
CA GLU A 47 7.04 19.89 -4.47
C GLU A 47 5.56 19.52 -4.33
N LEU A 48 5.01 19.54 -3.11
CA LEU A 48 3.66 19.04 -2.81
C LEU A 48 2.78 20.10 -2.13
N GLU A 49 1.53 20.16 -2.58
CA GLU A 49 0.44 20.86 -1.92
C GLU A 49 -0.43 19.88 -1.14
N ALA A 50 -0.60 20.15 0.15
CA ALA A 50 -1.43 19.32 1.01
C ALA A 50 -2.87 19.81 1.10
N HIS A 51 -3.81 18.88 0.94
CA HIS A 51 -5.23 19.09 1.20
C HIS A 51 -5.72 18.06 2.21
N ASP A 52 -6.10 18.55 3.40
CA ASP A 52 -6.76 17.75 4.42
C ASP A 52 -8.26 17.74 4.14
N LEU A 53 -8.77 16.59 3.66
CA LEU A 53 -10.14 16.47 3.19
C LEU A 53 -11.01 15.79 4.24
N GLN A 54 -12.13 16.45 4.55
CA GLN A 54 -13.29 15.78 5.14
C GLN A 54 -14.09 15.13 4.01
N VAL A 55 -14.48 13.88 4.21
CA VAL A 55 -15.14 13.06 3.19
C VAL A 55 -16.40 12.45 3.80
N PRO A 56 -17.55 12.46 3.10
CA PRO A 56 -18.75 11.77 3.57
C PRO A 56 -18.45 10.32 3.94
N GLY A 57 -18.71 9.93 5.17
CA GLY A 57 -18.31 8.63 5.71
C GLY A 57 -18.65 8.45 7.18
N ARG A 58 -18.23 7.32 7.75
CA ARG A 58 -18.51 6.97 9.14
C ARG A 58 -17.21 6.97 9.95
N ALA A 59 -17.26 7.51 11.17
CA ALA A 59 -16.11 7.51 12.07
C ALA A 59 -15.59 6.10 12.41
N SER A 60 -16.46 5.09 12.34
CA SER A 60 -16.08 3.68 12.55
C SER A 60 -15.41 3.02 11.33
N LEU A 61 -15.33 3.71 10.20
CA LEU A 61 -14.77 3.20 8.95
C LEU A 61 -13.68 4.14 8.43
N ALA A 62 -14.09 5.27 7.85
CA ALA A 62 -13.26 6.35 7.35
C ALA A 62 -14.16 7.54 6.98
N ARG A 63 -13.62 8.76 7.12
CA ARG A 63 -14.26 10.02 6.70
C ARG A 63 -13.26 11.14 6.42
N ARG A 64 -11.98 10.78 6.25
CA ARG A 64 -10.90 11.75 6.13
C ARG A 64 -9.76 11.20 5.28
N ALA A 65 -9.09 12.09 4.55
CA ALA A 65 -7.89 11.76 3.80
C ALA A 65 -6.97 12.98 3.69
N LEU A 66 -5.66 12.73 3.64
CA LEU A 66 -4.69 13.72 3.22
C LEU A 66 -4.40 13.50 1.73
N VAL A 67 -4.51 14.54 0.93
CA VAL A 67 -4.14 14.53 -0.48
C VAL A 67 -2.90 15.38 -0.67
N LEU A 68 -1.87 14.85 -1.32
CA LEU A 68 -0.65 15.58 -1.67
C LEU A 68 -0.60 15.73 -3.19
N ALA A 69 -0.93 16.93 -3.66
CA ALA A 69 -0.98 17.29 -5.07
C ALA A 69 0.37 17.86 -5.53
N PRO A 70 0.94 17.39 -6.65
CA PRO A 70 2.22 17.90 -7.16
C PRO A 70 2.13 19.35 -7.63
N ARG A 71 3.01 20.22 -7.15
CA ARG A 71 3.08 21.65 -7.51
C ARG A 71 3.71 21.89 -8.87
N HIS A 72 4.62 20.99 -9.28
CA HIS A 72 5.41 21.14 -10.51
C HIS A 72 4.69 20.65 -11.78
N LEU A 73 3.52 20.03 -11.64
CA LEU A 73 2.74 19.61 -12.80
C LEU A 73 2.05 20.80 -13.45
N LYS A 74 2.12 20.87 -14.79
CA LYS A 74 1.48 21.95 -15.55
C LYS A 74 -0.03 21.94 -15.36
N ALA A 75 -0.63 23.12 -15.27
CA ALA A 75 -2.08 23.27 -15.24
C ALA A 75 -2.73 22.51 -16.43
N GLY A 76 -3.85 21.83 -16.17
CA GLY A 76 -4.54 20.99 -17.16
C GLY A 76 -3.99 19.58 -17.33
N THR A 77 -2.83 19.25 -16.75
CA THR A 77 -2.33 17.86 -16.71
C THR A 77 -3.22 17.02 -15.79
N ARG A 78 -3.65 15.85 -16.26
CA ARG A 78 -4.28 14.85 -15.38
C ARG A 78 -3.17 14.02 -14.73
N PRO A 79 -2.89 14.18 -13.42
CA PRO A 79 -1.86 13.39 -12.76
C PRO A 79 -2.24 11.91 -12.74
N ARG A 80 -1.27 11.03 -12.54
CA ARG A 80 -1.55 9.66 -12.08
C ARG A 80 -1.73 9.70 -10.56
N ALA A 81 -2.67 8.95 -10.03
CA ALA A 81 -2.97 8.92 -8.60
C ALA A 81 -2.52 7.60 -7.96
N LEU A 82 -2.11 7.67 -6.70
CA LEU A 82 -1.77 6.52 -5.87
C LEU A 82 -2.48 6.62 -4.52
N VAL A 83 -3.31 5.63 -4.21
CA VAL A 83 -3.91 5.47 -2.87
C VAL A 83 -2.92 4.73 -1.98
N LEU A 84 -2.65 5.29 -0.80
CA LEU A 84 -1.63 4.81 0.13
C LEU A 84 -2.26 4.51 1.49
N LEU A 85 -2.35 3.22 1.82
CA LEU A 85 -2.97 2.74 3.06
C LEU A 85 -1.93 2.59 4.17
N HIS A 86 -2.18 3.18 5.35
CA HIS A 86 -1.27 3.13 6.50
C HIS A 86 -1.38 1.84 7.33
N GLY A 87 -0.46 1.65 8.28
CA GLY A 87 -0.36 0.49 9.15
C GLY A 87 -1.37 0.44 10.31
N LEU A 88 -1.27 -0.63 11.13
CA LEU A 88 -2.19 -0.91 12.23
C LEU A 88 -2.11 0.14 13.36
N GLY A 89 -0.90 0.63 13.66
CA GLY A 89 -0.64 1.55 14.77
C GLY A 89 -1.43 2.86 14.66
N GLU A 90 -1.74 3.28 13.43
CA GLU A 90 -2.38 4.56 13.15
C GLU A 90 -3.91 4.46 13.04
N THR A 91 -4.47 3.24 13.05
CA THR A 91 -5.93 3.02 12.97
C THR A 91 -6.72 3.57 14.15
N GLY A 92 -6.05 3.87 15.27
CA GLY A 92 -6.68 4.37 16.48
C GLY A 92 -6.99 5.88 16.46
N ASN A 93 -6.45 6.63 15.49
CA ASN A 93 -6.60 8.08 15.44
C ASN A 93 -6.60 8.55 13.97
N GLU A 94 -7.72 9.12 13.49
CA GLU A 94 -7.87 9.55 12.10
C GLU A 94 -6.82 10.61 11.70
N ALA A 95 -6.49 11.54 12.60
CA ALA A 95 -5.48 12.56 12.33
C ALA A 95 -4.08 11.96 12.22
N LEU A 96 -3.77 10.91 12.99
CA LEU A 96 -2.52 10.17 12.83
C LEU A 96 -2.53 9.36 11.53
N GLY A 97 -3.64 8.68 11.23
CA GLY A 97 -3.82 7.82 10.05
C GLY A 97 -3.55 8.55 8.74
N ILE A 98 -4.22 9.70 8.52
CA ILE A 98 -4.02 10.47 7.27
C ILE A 98 -2.60 11.04 7.15
N ARG A 99 -1.88 11.18 8.27
CA ARG A 99 -0.52 11.75 8.33
C ARG A 99 0.58 10.71 8.34
N ALA A 100 0.25 9.43 8.52
CA ALA A 100 1.21 8.35 8.70
C ALA A 100 2.23 8.31 7.55
N TRP A 101 1.76 8.32 6.30
CA TRP A 101 2.66 8.33 5.16
C TRP A 101 3.52 9.59 5.09
N ALA A 102 2.90 10.77 5.22
CA ALA A 102 3.56 12.06 5.10
C ALA A 102 4.64 12.29 6.18
N GLU A 103 4.33 11.98 7.44
CA GLU A 103 5.17 12.32 8.60
C GLU A 103 5.96 11.11 9.11
N LEU A 104 5.36 9.92 9.14
CA LEU A 104 5.97 8.74 9.77
C LEU A 104 6.74 7.89 8.77
N TYR A 105 6.26 7.72 7.53
CA TYR A 105 6.87 6.82 6.55
C TYR A 105 7.74 7.55 5.52
N GLY A 106 7.91 8.87 5.67
CA GLY A 106 8.85 9.65 4.87
C GLY A 106 8.38 9.96 3.45
N LEU A 107 7.08 9.93 3.17
CA LEU A 107 6.52 10.12 1.82
C LEU A 107 6.93 11.45 1.18
N ILE A 108 6.86 12.56 1.93
CA ILE A 108 7.23 13.89 1.41
C ILE A 108 8.73 13.92 1.07
N SER A 109 9.57 13.50 2.02
CA SER A 109 11.02 13.46 1.83
C SER A 109 11.44 12.55 0.67
N ALA A 110 10.83 11.37 0.54
CA ALA A 110 11.09 10.46 -0.57
C ALA A 110 10.72 11.09 -1.92
N TYR A 111 9.58 11.76 -2.00
CA TYR A 111 9.14 12.46 -3.21
C TYR A 111 10.12 13.56 -3.63
N GLU A 112 10.55 14.40 -2.68
CA GLU A 112 11.51 15.49 -2.93
C GLU A 112 12.88 14.96 -3.37
N ARG A 113 13.36 13.88 -2.73
CA ARG A 113 14.61 13.21 -3.11
C ARG A 113 14.55 12.63 -4.52
N LEU A 114 13.43 11.99 -4.89
CA LEU A 114 13.23 11.46 -6.25
C LEU A 114 13.19 12.56 -7.32
N ARG A 115 12.71 13.77 -6.97
CA ARG A 115 12.73 14.95 -7.85
C ARG A 115 14.10 15.60 -7.97
N ARG A 116 15.02 15.34 -7.04
CA ARG A 116 16.35 15.97 -6.93
C ARG A 116 17.47 14.91 -6.83
N PRO A 117 17.66 14.06 -7.85
CA PRO A 117 18.78 13.14 -7.87
C PRO A 117 20.13 13.90 -7.91
N PRO A 118 21.24 13.29 -7.45
CA PRO A 118 21.36 11.89 -7.03
C PRO A 118 20.76 11.61 -5.65
N LEU A 119 20.24 10.40 -5.49
CA LEU A 119 19.83 9.82 -4.23
C LEU A 119 21.06 9.46 -3.39
N GLU A 120 21.04 9.89 -2.14
CA GLU A 120 22.04 9.58 -1.12
C GLU A 120 21.37 8.94 0.10
N ARG A 121 22.20 8.30 0.96
CA ARG A 121 21.74 7.76 2.24
C ARG A 121 21.35 8.88 3.20
N ILE A 122 20.27 8.67 3.95
CA ILE A 122 19.88 9.58 5.04
C ILE A 122 20.15 8.96 6.42
N LEU A 123 20.34 7.64 6.50
CA LEU A 123 20.75 6.89 7.69
C LEU A 123 22.03 6.08 7.38
N PRO A 124 23.20 6.74 7.31
CA PRO A 124 24.46 6.11 6.88
C PRO A 124 24.89 4.92 7.76
N ARG A 125 24.49 4.90 9.04
CA ARG A 125 24.78 3.79 9.97
C ARG A 125 23.87 2.57 9.77
N ALA A 126 22.64 2.80 9.32
CA ALA A 126 21.65 1.74 9.15
C ALA A 126 21.86 0.92 7.88
N ARG A 127 22.41 1.55 6.83
CA ARG A 127 22.77 0.90 5.55
C ARG A 127 21.62 0.14 4.87
N TYR A 128 20.36 0.57 5.08
CA TYR A 128 19.21 -0.02 4.40
C TYR A 128 19.27 0.18 2.87
N ALA A 129 19.78 1.33 2.42
CA ALA A 129 20.14 1.56 1.02
C ALA A 129 21.61 1.15 0.78
N THR A 130 21.84 0.11 -0.02
CA THR A 130 23.20 -0.30 -0.42
C THR A 130 23.77 0.63 -1.48
N ASP A 131 25.11 0.70 -1.61
CA ASP A 131 25.74 1.55 -2.64
C ASP A 131 25.31 1.12 -4.04
N GLU A 132 25.36 -0.19 -4.31
CA GLU A 132 24.89 -0.80 -5.56
C GLU A 132 23.44 -0.40 -5.88
N ARG A 133 22.54 -0.41 -4.89
CA ARG A 133 21.14 -0.05 -5.10
C ARG A 133 20.98 1.44 -5.38
N LEU A 134 21.70 2.31 -4.67
CA LEU A 134 21.68 3.74 -4.94
C LEU A 134 22.22 4.06 -6.34
N GLU A 135 23.29 3.38 -6.77
CA GLU A 135 23.83 3.50 -8.13
C GLU A 135 22.81 3.05 -9.19
N GLU A 136 22.10 1.94 -8.97
CA GLU A 136 21.02 1.48 -9.86
C GLU A 136 19.88 2.50 -9.95
N LEU A 137 19.39 2.99 -8.80
CA LEU A 137 18.31 3.97 -8.73
C LEU A 137 18.71 5.29 -9.40
N ASN A 138 19.95 5.76 -9.16
CA ASN A 138 20.46 6.99 -9.78
C ASN A 138 20.64 6.85 -11.29
N ARG A 139 21.12 5.72 -11.79
CA ARG A 139 21.15 5.43 -13.23
C ARG A 139 19.74 5.42 -13.83
N SER A 140 18.78 4.81 -13.15
CA SER A 140 17.37 4.80 -13.58
C SER A 140 16.76 6.19 -13.63
N LEU A 141 17.03 7.03 -12.62
CA LEU A 141 16.54 8.42 -12.55
C LEU A 141 17.21 9.33 -13.60
N ALA A 142 18.50 9.14 -13.87
CA ALA A 142 19.20 9.85 -14.94
C ALA A 142 18.62 9.49 -16.32
N ALA A 143 18.34 8.21 -16.57
CA ALA A 143 17.73 7.76 -17.83
C ALA A 143 16.27 8.21 -17.98
N ARG A 144 15.52 8.26 -16.88
CA ARG A 144 14.11 8.65 -16.87
C ARG A 144 13.82 9.44 -15.59
N PRO A 145 13.68 10.77 -15.61
CA PRO A 145 13.38 11.52 -14.39
C PRO A 145 12.05 11.11 -13.75
N PHE A 146 11.93 11.24 -12.43
CA PHE A 146 10.68 11.06 -11.70
C PHE A 146 9.70 12.21 -12.05
N GLU A 147 8.48 11.87 -12.50
CA GLU A 147 7.48 12.85 -12.97
C GLU A 147 6.51 13.23 -11.86
N GLY A 148 6.33 12.33 -10.88
CA GLY A 148 5.49 12.59 -9.74
C GLY A 148 4.08 12.02 -9.87
N LEU A 149 3.47 11.80 -8.70
CA LEU A 149 2.15 11.22 -8.52
C LEU A 149 1.29 12.12 -7.64
N LEU A 150 -0.02 12.14 -7.88
CA LEU A 150 -1.01 12.60 -6.89
C LEU A 150 -1.14 11.52 -5.81
N LEU A 151 -0.89 11.87 -4.55
CA LEU A 151 -0.88 10.91 -3.45
C LEU A 151 -2.14 11.09 -2.61
N ILE A 152 -2.85 10.00 -2.35
CA ILE A 152 -4.10 9.98 -1.60
C ILE A 152 -3.89 9.07 -0.38
N CYS A 153 -3.82 9.66 0.80
CA CYS A 153 -3.56 8.97 2.07
C CYS A 153 -4.84 8.98 2.93
N PRO A 154 -5.79 8.05 2.69
CA PRO A 154 -6.97 7.93 3.53
C PRO A 154 -6.64 7.30 4.88
N VAL A 155 -7.57 7.42 5.83
CA VAL A 155 -7.58 6.54 7.00
C VAL A 155 -7.81 5.10 6.54
N THR A 156 -6.94 4.17 6.94
CA THR A 156 -7.13 2.73 6.81
C THR A 156 -7.96 2.25 8.00
N PRO A 157 -9.08 1.54 7.80
CA PRO A 157 -9.84 0.97 8.90
C PRO A 157 -9.07 -0.18 9.54
N ASN A 158 -9.33 -0.44 10.81
CA ASN A 158 -8.90 -1.70 11.42
C ASN A 158 -9.94 -2.79 11.10
N PRO A 159 -9.64 -3.74 10.18
CA PRO A 159 -10.62 -4.75 9.76
C PRO A 159 -10.92 -5.77 10.86
N TYR A 160 -10.20 -5.75 11.99
CA TYR A 160 -10.37 -6.68 13.11
C TYR A 160 -11.21 -6.10 14.25
N LYS A 161 -11.73 -4.87 14.13
CA LYS A 161 -12.59 -4.21 15.15
C LYS A 161 -14.03 -4.01 14.63
N PRO A 162 -15.00 -4.06 15.55
CA PRO A 162 -15.90 -5.21 15.71
C PRO A 162 -16.66 -5.56 14.42
N GLY A 163 -16.52 -6.82 13.98
CA GLY A 163 -17.25 -7.39 12.84
C GLY A 163 -16.35 -8.26 11.95
N PRO A 164 -16.92 -8.97 10.95
CA PRO A 164 -16.12 -9.74 9.99
C PRO A 164 -15.27 -8.80 9.13
N ALA A 165 -13.96 -9.04 9.07
CA ALA A 165 -13.00 -8.25 8.28
C ALA A 165 -13.46 -8.01 6.83
N ALA A 166 -14.04 -9.04 6.19
CA ALA A 166 -14.57 -8.92 4.84
C ALA A 166 -15.60 -7.80 4.71
N ARG A 167 -16.58 -7.70 5.61
CA ARG A 167 -17.62 -6.66 5.57
C ARG A 167 -17.04 -5.26 5.77
N THR A 168 -16.05 -5.12 6.65
CA THR A 168 -15.36 -3.85 6.85
C THR A 168 -14.62 -3.41 5.59
N LEU A 169 -13.94 -4.34 4.91
CA LEU A 169 -13.21 -4.07 3.69
C LEU A 169 -14.12 -3.86 2.47
N ASP A 170 -15.28 -4.51 2.43
CA ASP A 170 -16.33 -4.25 1.43
C ASP A 170 -16.81 -2.80 1.56
N ALA A 171 -17.28 -2.42 2.76
CA ALA A 171 -17.74 -1.07 3.04
C ALA A 171 -16.63 -0.02 2.83
N TYR A 172 -15.37 -0.35 3.14
CA TYR A 172 -14.24 0.54 2.89
C TYR A 172 -14.00 0.74 1.40
N THR A 173 -14.09 -0.34 0.61
CA THR A 173 -13.94 -0.26 -0.84
C THR A 173 -15.03 0.59 -1.46
N GLU A 174 -16.29 0.40 -1.05
CA GLU A 174 -17.41 1.27 -1.47
C GLU A 174 -17.12 2.73 -1.11
N TRP A 175 -16.75 3.01 0.15
CA TRP A 175 -16.40 4.37 0.58
C TRP A 175 -15.27 5.00 -0.24
N LEU A 176 -14.22 4.23 -0.57
CA LEU A 176 -13.12 4.72 -1.42
C LEU A 176 -13.65 5.18 -2.78
N PHE A 177 -14.49 4.37 -3.43
CA PHE A 177 -14.93 4.64 -4.81
C PHE A 177 -16.09 5.62 -4.91
N ASP A 178 -16.99 5.61 -3.93
CA ASP A 178 -18.26 6.33 -4.00
C ASP A 178 -18.21 7.67 -3.24
N SER A 179 -17.29 7.79 -2.26
CA SER A 179 -17.11 9.03 -1.50
C SER A 179 -15.72 9.64 -1.73
N LEU A 180 -14.64 8.93 -1.42
CA LEU A 180 -13.30 9.53 -1.40
C LEU A 180 -12.84 9.98 -2.78
N LEU A 181 -12.78 9.08 -3.76
CA LEU A 181 -12.24 9.40 -5.08
C LEU A 181 -13.04 10.51 -5.79
N PRO A 182 -14.39 10.57 -5.70
CA PRO A 182 -15.16 11.73 -6.16
C PRO A 182 -14.75 13.04 -5.46
N THR A 183 -14.66 13.06 -4.13
CA THR A 183 -14.23 14.26 -3.37
C THR A 183 -12.81 14.70 -3.74
N VAL A 184 -11.89 13.76 -3.95
CA VAL A 184 -10.53 14.07 -4.44
C VAL A 184 -10.60 14.73 -5.82
N ARG A 185 -11.36 14.17 -6.76
CA ARG A 185 -11.49 14.73 -8.12
C ARG A 185 -12.10 16.12 -8.13
N GLU A 186 -13.08 16.38 -7.25
CA GLU A 186 -13.64 17.72 -7.08
C GLU A 186 -12.60 18.71 -6.55
N ARG A 187 -11.76 18.28 -5.61
CA ARG A 187 -10.76 19.16 -5.00
C ARG A 187 -9.57 19.48 -5.90
N VAL A 188 -8.98 18.46 -6.53
CA VAL A 188 -7.69 18.59 -7.24
C VAL A 188 -7.77 18.27 -8.73
N GLY A 189 -8.96 17.96 -9.24
CA GLY A 189 -9.20 17.59 -10.64
C GLY A 189 -9.06 16.09 -10.93
N PRO A 190 -9.41 15.66 -12.16
CA PRO A 190 -9.35 14.26 -12.56
C PRO A 190 -7.92 13.76 -12.73
N PHE A 191 -7.70 12.48 -12.38
CA PHE A 191 -6.44 11.76 -12.63
C PHE A 191 -6.61 10.76 -13.79
N SER A 192 -5.51 10.45 -14.49
CA SER A 192 -5.51 9.60 -15.69
C SER A 192 -5.45 8.10 -15.40
N ALA A 193 -4.83 7.72 -14.28
CA ALA A 193 -4.71 6.34 -13.82
C ALA A 193 -4.69 6.31 -12.29
N LEU A 194 -5.00 5.14 -11.71
CA LEU A 194 -5.08 4.93 -10.27
C LEU A 194 -4.27 3.70 -9.88
N GLY A 195 -3.33 3.86 -8.95
CA GLY A 195 -2.67 2.76 -8.26
C GLY A 195 -3.17 2.65 -6.81
N ILE A 196 -2.90 1.51 -6.19
CA ILE A 196 -3.09 1.30 -4.75
C ILE A 196 -1.88 0.56 -4.16
N ASP A 197 -1.44 1.01 -2.98
CA ASP A 197 -0.41 0.37 -2.16
C ASP A 197 -0.73 0.62 -0.68
N GLY A 198 -0.01 -0.04 0.21
CA GLY A 198 -0.02 0.24 1.63
C GLY A 198 1.09 -0.47 2.38
N CYS A 199 1.35 -0.01 3.61
CA CYS A 199 2.38 -0.58 4.48
C CYS A 199 1.76 -1.48 5.56
N SER A 200 2.33 -2.66 5.81
CA SER A 200 1.91 -3.53 6.92
C SER A 200 0.42 -3.93 6.80
N LEU A 201 -0.43 -3.54 7.76
CA LEU A 201 -1.89 -3.67 7.63
C LEU A 201 -2.41 -3.03 6.33
N GLY A 202 -1.86 -1.89 5.94
CA GLY A 202 -2.21 -1.21 4.70
C GLY A 202 -1.87 -2.05 3.46
N GLY A 203 -0.78 -2.80 3.48
CA GLY A 203 -0.40 -3.71 2.38
C GLY A 203 -1.35 -4.89 2.26
N TYR A 204 -1.82 -5.43 3.39
CA TYR A 204 -2.93 -6.40 3.43
C TYR A 204 -4.23 -5.80 2.88
N ALA A 205 -4.59 -4.59 3.33
CA ALA A 205 -5.81 -3.91 2.91
C ALA A 205 -5.78 -3.56 1.42
N ALA A 206 -4.62 -3.20 0.86
CA ALA A 206 -4.46 -2.90 -0.57
C ALA A 206 -4.78 -4.12 -1.44
N LEU A 207 -4.27 -5.31 -1.09
CA LEU A 207 -4.60 -6.57 -1.77
C LEU A 207 -6.11 -6.85 -1.73
N GLU A 208 -6.72 -6.67 -0.57
CA GLU A 208 -8.16 -6.91 -0.36
C GLU A 208 -9.05 -5.92 -1.13
N VAL A 209 -8.70 -4.63 -1.13
CA VAL A 209 -9.42 -3.60 -1.90
C VAL A 209 -9.26 -3.83 -3.40
N PHE A 210 -8.05 -4.18 -3.86
CA PHE A 210 -7.80 -4.49 -5.26
C PHE A 210 -8.66 -5.65 -5.75
N LEU A 211 -8.70 -6.76 -5.01
CA LEU A 211 -9.49 -7.94 -5.39
C LEU A 211 -11.00 -7.66 -5.49
N ARG A 212 -11.50 -6.64 -4.78
CA ARG A 212 -12.91 -6.19 -4.89
C ARG A 212 -13.17 -5.34 -6.12
N ARG A 213 -12.16 -4.63 -6.63
CA ARG A 213 -12.28 -3.73 -7.80
C ARG A 213 -11.05 -3.85 -8.73
N PRO A 214 -10.76 -5.04 -9.29
CA PRO A 214 -9.49 -5.31 -9.97
C PRO A 214 -9.33 -4.51 -11.28
N THR A 215 -10.42 -4.06 -11.89
CA THR A 215 -10.40 -3.26 -13.13
C THR A 215 -10.25 -1.75 -12.86
N ALA A 216 -10.33 -1.32 -11.61
CA ALA A 216 -10.26 0.10 -11.26
C ALA A 216 -8.82 0.61 -11.06
N PHE A 217 -7.87 -0.31 -10.90
CA PHE A 217 -6.48 0.00 -10.60
C PHE A 217 -5.57 -0.43 -11.76
N ALA A 218 -4.65 0.46 -12.13
CA ALA A 218 -3.64 0.23 -13.14
C ALA A 218 -2.35 -0.41 -12.56
N THR A 219 -2.13 -0.30 -11.25
CA THR A 219 -1.03 -0.94 -10.53
C THR A 219 -1.47 -1.35 -9.14
N LEU A 220 -0.90 -2.44 -8.63
CA LEU A 220 -1.08 -2.91 -7.26
C LEU A 220 0.27 -2.98 -6.55
N GLY A 221 0.34 -2.53 -5.31
CA GLY A 221 1.51 -2.66 -4.46
C GLY A 221 1.19 -3.20 -3.06
N SER A 222 2.21 -3.74 -2.40
CA SER A 222 2.17 -4.12 -0.99
C SER A 222 3.56 -3.98 -0.37
N VAL A 223 3.74 -2.98 0.50
CA VAL A 223 4.97 -2.77 1.26
C VAL A 223 4.86 -3.45 2.63
N GLN A 224 5.79 -4.36 2.92
CA GLN A 224 5.87 -5.14 4.15
C GLN A 224 4.50 -5.71 4.58
N GLY A 225 3.73 -6.26 3.63
CA GLY A 225 2.32 -6.59 3.83
C GLY A 225 2.09 -7.58 4.99
N ALA A 226 1.21 -7.21 5.94
CA ALA A 226 1.00 -7.96 7.18
C ALA A 226 0.04 -9.14 7.02
N PHE A 227 0.53 -10.21 6.39
CA PHE A 227 -0.20 -11.48 6.23
C PHE A 227 0.74 -12.69 6.36
N GLY A 228 0.18 -13.84 6.70
CA GLY A 228 0.92 -15.11 6.80
C GLY A 228 0.95 -15.88 5.48
N GLU A 229 1.83 -16.88 5.40
CA GLU A 229 2.00 -17.75 4.23
C GLU A 229 0.70 -18.37 3.69
N PRO A 230 -0.26 -18.86 4.51
CA PRO A 230 -1.53 -19.36 3.99
C PRO A 230 -2.35 -18.31 3.24
N ARG A 231 -2.29 -17.04 3.68
CA ARG A 231 -2.95 -15.94 2.95
C ARG A 231 -2.19 -15.58 1.68
N ALA A 232 -0.86 -15.65 1.68
CA ALA A 232 -0.04 -15.42 0.50
C ALA A 232 -0.43 -16.38 -0.65
N GLU A 233 -0.56 -17.68 -0.34
CA GLU A 233 -1.03 -18.69 -1.30
C GLU A 233 -2.43 -18.35 -1.83
N ARG A 234 -3.36 -18.00 -0.93
CA ARG A 234 -4.73 -17.60 -1.30
C ARG A 234 -4.72 -16.37 -2.21
N TYR A 235 -3.95 -15.34 -1.89
CA TYR A 235 -3.88 -14.12 -2.70
C TYR A 235 -3.30 -14.39 -4.08
N ALA A 236 -2.28 -15.23 -4.21
CA ALA A 236 -1.74 -15.59 -5.52
C ALA A 236 -2.80 -16.23 -6.43
N THR A 237 -3.61 -17.15 -5.88
CA THR A 237 -4.74 -17.74 -6.62
C THR A 237 -5.79 -16.69 -6.97
N LEU A 238 -6.27 -15.92 -6.00
CA LEU A 238 -7.32 -14.91 -6.24
C LEU A 238 -6.88 -13.81 -7.22
N LEU A 239 -5.62 -13.38 -7.17
CA LEU A 239 -5.10 -12.38 -8.09
C LEU A 239 -4.98 -12.93 -9.51
N ALA A 240 -4.51 -14.17 -9.68
CA ALA A 240 -4.46 -14.81 -10.98
C ALA A 240 -5.87 -14.94 -11.60
N GLU A 241 -6.84 -15.44 -10.83
CA GLU A 241 -8.25 -15.51 -11.24
C GLU A 241 -8.83 -14.12 -11.56
N ALA A 242 -8.55 -13.13 -10.70
CA ALA A 242 -9.05 -11.77 -10.89
C ALA A 242 -8.43 -11.06 -12.10
N LEU A 243 -7.27 -11.51 -12.61
CA LEU A 243 -6.55 -10.90 -13.73
C LEU A 243 -6.64 -11.74 -15.02
N GLU A 244 -7.21 -12.94 -14.95
CA GLU A 244 -7.36 -13.81 -16.12
C GLU A 244 -8.15 -13.12 -17.24
N GLY A 245 -7.56 -13.12 -18.45
CA GLY A 245 -8.16 -12.50 -19.64
C GLY A 245 -8.22 -10.96 -19.62
N LYS A 246 -7.58 -10.29 -18.65
CA LYS A 246 -7.58 -8.82 -18.53
C LYS A 246 -6.23 -8.23 -18.98
N LYS A 247 -6.21 -6.90 -19.16
CA LYS A 247 -4.95 -6.17 -19.36
C LYS A 247 -4.02 -6.46 -18.18
N PRO A 248 -2.72 -6.77 -18.42
CA PRO A 248 -1.76 -6.98 -17.35
C PRO A 248 -1.74 -5.78 -16.39
N VAL A 249 -1.84 -6.09 -15.10
CA VAL A 249 -1.68 -5.13 -14.01
C VAL A 249 -0.34 -5.42 -13.35
N PRO A 250 0.65 -4.53 -13.44
CA PRO A 250 1.90 -4.69 -12.72
C PRO A 250 1.65 -4.76 -11.21
N ILE A 251 2.32 -5.71 -10.56
CA ILE A 251 2.25 -5.91 -9.10
C ILE A 251 3.62 -5.64 -8.46
N HIS A 252 3.65 -4.82 -7.42
CA HIS A 252 4.82 -4.57 -6.59
C HIS A 252 4.67 -5.26 -5.24
N ILE A 253 5.69 -6.02 -4.85
CA ILE A 253 5.79 -6.61 -3.51
C ILE A 253 7.12 -6.17 -2.97
N GLU A 254 7.08 -5.41 -1.88
CA GLU A 254 8.26 -4.91 -1.23
C GLU A 254 8.28 -5.39 0.22
N THR A 255 9.41 -5.89 0.68
CA THR A 255 9.62 -6.28 2.09
C THR A 255 11.08 -6.02 2.43
N SER A 256 11.54 -6.35 3.63
CA SER A 256 12.93 -6.14 4.02
C SER A 256 13.54 -7.41 4.59
N SER A 257 14.88 -7.49 4.63
CA SER A 257 15.60 -8.71 4.98
C SER A 257 15.23 -9.29 6.36
N GLU A 258 14.86 -8.43 7.30
CA GLU A 258 14.50 -8.76 8.70
C GLU A 258 13.01 -8.53 8.97
N ASP A 259 12.18 -8.35 7.93
CA ASP A 259 10.74 -8.17 8.10
C ASP A 259 10.08 -9.47 8.63
N PRO A 260 9.39 -9.44 9.79
CA PRO A 260 8.32 -10.35 10.17
C PRO A 260 7.62 -11.16 9.08
N TYR A 261 7.14 -10.45 8.06
CA TYR A 261 6.24 -10.98 7.05
C TYR A 261 6.98 -11.30 5.75
N ARG A 262 8.32 -11.20 5.75
CA ARG A 262 9.16 -11.43 4.58
C ARG A 262 8.83 -12.74 3.89
N LYS A 263 8.78 -13.86 4.63
CA LYS A 263 8.51 -15.19 4.06
C LYS A 263 7.19 -15.23 3.29
N ALA A 264 6.14 -14.62 3.83
CA ALA A 264 4.83 -14.57 3.21
C ALA A 264 4.82 -13.68 1.96
N ASN A 265 5.49 -12.53 2.00
CA ASN A 265 5.60 -11.60 0.87
C ASN A 265 6.42 -12.22 -0.28
N GLU A 266 7.56 -12.83 0.01
CA GLU A 266 8.34 -13.57 -0.99
C GLU A 266 7.55 -14.77 -1.55
N LEU A 267 6.77 -15.47 -0.72
CA LEU A 267 5.91 -16.56 -1.16
C LEU A 267 4.84 -16.06 -2.14
N LEU A 268 4.16 -14.95 -1.83
CA LEU A 268 3.19 -14.34 -2.74
C LEU A 268 3.83 -14.04 -4.11
N ALA A 269 5.00 -13.41 -4.13
CA ALA A 269 5.70 -13.08 -5.37
C ALA A 269 6.06 -14.35 -6.19
N ARG A 270 6.58 -15.39 -5.54
CA ARG A 270 6.86 -16.68 -6.20
C ARG A 270 5.59 -17.30 -6.78
N ARG A 271 4.48 -17.28 -6.03
CA ARG A 271 3.22 -17.91 -6.44
C ARG A 271 2.48 -17.17 -7.53
N LEU A 272 2.62 -15.85 -7.60
CA LEU A 272 2.17 -15.05 -8.73
C LEU A 272 2.95 -15.41 -9.99
N LYS A 273 4.28 -15.50 -9.88
CA LYS A 273 5.16 -15.92 -10.98
C LYS A 273 4.80 -17.33 -11.49
N ASP A 274 4.59 -18.29 -10.59
CA ASP A 274 4.18 -19.66 -10.95
C ASP A 274 2.84 -19.69 -11.74
N ARG A 275 2.00 -18.66 -11.57
CA ARG A 275 0.70 -18.49 -12.24
C ARG A 275 0.75 -17.57 -13.45
N GLY A 276 1.93 -17.15 -13.89
CA GLY A 276 2.10 -16.24 -15.03
C GLY A 276 1.65 -14.80 -14.75
N VAL A 277 1.47 -14.41 -13.48
CA VAL A 277 1.19 -13.02 -13.10
C VAL A 277 2.51 -12.30 -12.84
N GLU A 278 2.76 -11.21 -13.58
CA GLU A 278 3.96 -10.41 -13.42
C GLU A 278 3.96 -9.68 -12.07
N ALA A 279 4.97 -9.96 -11.24
CA ALA A 279 5.20 -9.29 -9.98
C ALA A 279 6.68 -8.94 -9.80
N THR A 280 6.93 -7.69 -9.42
CA THR A 280 8.26 -7.20 -9.01
C THR A 280 8.41 -7.41 -7.51
N LEU A 281 9.40 -8.20 -7.09
CA LEU A 281 9.78 -8.36 -5.68
C LEU A 281 11.01 -7.50 -5.35
N ARG A 282 10.94 -6.75 -4.24
CA ARG A 282 12.08 -6.02 -3.66
C ARG A 282 12.27 -6.40 -2.19
N VAL A 283 13.53 -6.67 -1.81
CA VAL A 283 13.93 -7.09 -0.45
C VAL A 283 15.23 -6.38 -0.02
N PRO A 284 15.26 -5.05 0.12
CA PRO A 284 16.45 -4.37 0.63
C PRO A 284 16.74 -4.75 2.10
N PRO A 285 17.98 -4.53 2.57
CA PRO A 285 18.35 -4.74 3.96
C PRO A 285 17.50 -3.92 4.93
N GLY A 286 17.12 -4.52 6.06
CA GLY A 286 16.56 -3.82 7.21
C GLY A 286 15.31 -4.48 7.81
N PRO A 287 14.74 -3.88 8.86
CA PRO A 287 13.62 -4.41 9.63
C PRO A 287 12.25 -3.85 9.19
N HIS A 288 11.19 -4.31 9.86
CA HIS A 288 9.84 -3.77 9.72
C HIS A 288 9.65 -2.54 10.62
N ASN A 289 10.11 -1.37 10.16
CA ASN A 289 10.01 -0.13 10.92
C ASN A 289 9.97 1.14 10.04
N GLN A 290 9.67 2.27 10.69
CA GLN A 290 9.57 3.59 10.04
C GLN A 290 10.92 4.11 9.50
N PRO A 291 12.07 3.98 10.21
CA PRO A 291 13.38 4.33 9.64
C PRO A 291 13.67 3.67 8.29
N TRP A 292 13.36 2.39 8.12
CA TRP A 292 13.53 1.68 6.86
C TRP A 292 12.64 2.25 5.74
N LEU A 293 11.36 2.52 6.03
CA LEU A 293 10.43 3.17 5.09
C LEU A 293 10.96 4.55 4.66
N ARG A 294 11.44 5.36 5.62
CA ARG A 294 11.96 6.71 5.37
C ARG A 294 13.22 6.69 4.50
N GLU A 295 14.10 5.71 4.70
CA GLU A 295 15.35 5.60 3.95
C GLU A 295 15.09 5.20 2.49
N ILE A 296 14.46 4.03 2.31
CA ILE A 296 14.45 3.30 1.04
C ILE A 296 13.07 2.78 0.68
N GLY A 297 12.28 2.30 1.64
CA GLY A 297 11.01 1.62 1.34
C GLY A 297 10.02 2.49 0.56
N THR A 298 9.68 3.64 1.13
CA THR A 298 8.76 4.58 0.48
C THR A 298 9.30 5.14 -0.83
N LEU A 299 10.63 5.26 -0.94
CA LEU A 299 11.30 5.75 -2.15
C LEU A 299 11.18 4.75 -3.31
N GLU A 300 11.45 3.47 -3.07
CA GLU A 300 11.33 2.42 -4.10
C GLU A 300 9.90 2.25 -4.55
N MET A 301 8.96 2.20 -3.59
CA MET A 301 7.52 2.16 -3.84
C MET A 301 7.07 3.31 -4.77
N LEU A 302 7.41 4.57 -4.42
CA LEU A 302 7.03 5.72 -5.23
C LEU A 302 7.60 5.67 -6.64
N LEU A 303 8.89 5.36 -6.77
CA LEU A 303 9.55 5.29 -8.07
C LEU A 303 8.95 4.18 -8.94
N TRP A 304 8.68 3.01 -8.36
CA TRP A 304 8.09 1.89 -9.06
C TRP A 304 6.70 2.25 -9.61
N HIS A 305 5.82 2.85 -8.79
CA HIS A 305 4.49 3.27 -9.23
C HIS A 305 4.56 4.36 -10.30
N ASP A 306 5.46 5.34 -10.15
CA ASP A 306 5.67 6.37 -11.16
C ASP A 306 6.07 5.79 -12.52
N ARG A 307 6.83 4.69 -12.56
CA ARG A 307 7.18 4.04 -13.85
C ARG A 307 6.01 3.32 -14.49
N HIS A 308 5.26 2.56 -13.71
CA HIS A 308 4.25 1.64 -14.24
C HIS A 308 2.93 2.34 -14.53
N LEU A 309 2.56 3.36 -13.74
CA LEU A 309 1.40 4.20 -14.04
C LEU A 309 1.60 5.08 -15.29
N ARG A 310 2.83 5.29 -15.78
CA ARG A 310 3.08 5.96 -17.07
C ARG A 310 2.77 5.08 -18.28
N ALA A 311 2.92 3.76 -18.13
CA ALA A 311 2.73 2.80 -19.21
C ALA A 311 1.27 2.31 -19.32
N SER A 312 0.40 2.83 -18.45
CA SER A 312 -0.99 2.37 -18.27
C SER A 312 -1.97 3.08 -19.17
#